data_AF-A0AAD1Q6F0-F1
#
_entry.id   AF-A0AAD1Q6F0-F1
#
_cell.length_a   1.000
_cell.length_b   1.000
_cell.length_c   1.000
_cell.angle_alpha   90.00
_cell.angle_beta   90.00
_cell.angle_gamma   90.00
#
_symmetry.space_group_name_H-M   'P 1'
#
loop_
_entity.id
_entity.type
_entity.pdbx_description
1 polymer ?
#
loop_
_entity_poly.entity_id
_entity_poly.type
_entity_poly.pdbx_seq_one_letter_code
_entity_poly.pdbx_strand_id
1 'polypeptide(L)'
;MAILIEPPQNELSALQNLSDSAGFLKKLGDGNYSIDNNNYLPLSGGNGSGLTSLNASNISTGTLNAARLPDSDVTAGTYNNSATQVRPFSIDVKGRITSIGLPVNITPPWSAITGKPTTLNGYGITNGQPLGNELTAIQALSDTPGFLKKTGDGSYSIDSNTYLPTSNEVNKYISTFRKTGTTNPAINLEDGEITIPDYSSFAINPPLTANTVAVLGSAGFAIGGCSLNGFSNNLSEIALALSGYSGKTTATENAVVIFNAAKHSGTTNTVALASNDIAFDFSNNFTTIVRISGNGNINASGRVASSSGFSVGSNQVVSARRTGWAAPTGTATRTTFAPATVTLPQLAERVKALIDDLTAHGLIGA
;
A
#
# COMPACT_ATOMS: atom_id res chain seq x y z
N MET A 1 13.46 -116.85 -113.10
CA MET A 1 13.86 -117.01 -111.69
C MET A 1 15.00 -116.03 -111.43
N ALA A 2 14.71 -114.90 -110.78
CA ALA A 2 15.73 -113.92 -110.39
C ALA A 2 15.79 -113.95 -108.86
N ILE A 3 16.91 -114.41 -108.31
CA ILE A 3 17.21 -114.36 -106.88
C ILE A 3 17.77 -112.94 -106.63
N LEU A 4 17.08 -112.18 -105.78
CA LEU A 4 17.53 -110.88 -105.29
C LEU A 4 18.11 -111.09 -103.88
N ILE A 5 19.33 -110.60 -103.65
CA ILE A 5 19.91 -110.44 -102.31
C ILE A 5 20.13 -108.94 -102.10
N GLU A 6 19.61 -108.40 -100.99
CA GLU A 6 20.14 -107.28 -100.20
C GLU A 6 19.20 -106.96 -99.02
N PRO A 7 19.56 -106.14 -98.00
CA PRO A 7 20.88 -105.80 -97.42
C PRO A 7 20.91 -105.96 -95.87
N PRO A 8 22.04 -105.70 -95.15
CA PRO A 8 22.15 -105.90 -93.69
C PRO A 8 21.35 -104.88 -92.88
N GLN A 9 20.40 -105.32 -92.03
CA GLN A 9 19.52 -104.49 -91.19
C GLN A 9 19.98 -104.45 -89.71
N ASN A 10 21.22 -104.04 -89.41
CA ASN A 10 21.75 -104.19 -88.04
C ASN A 10 21.03 -103.32 -86.97
N GLU A 11 20.68 -102.07 -87.26
CA GLU A 11 20.04 -101.17 -86.28
C GLU A 11 18.55 -101.49 -86.07
N LEU A 12 17.81 -101.73 -87.16
CA LEU A 12 16.36 -101.99 -87.08
C LEU A 12 16.07 -103.34 -86.41
N SER A 13 16.87 -104.37 -86.71
CA SER A 13 16.79 -105.65 -86.02
C SER A 13 17.18 -105.56 -84.55
N ALA A 14 18.14 -104.69 -84.19
CA ALA A 14 18.50 -104.47 -82.79
C ALA A 14 17.37 -103.80 -81.99
N LEU A 15 16.66 -102.85 -82.60
CA LEU A 15 15.50 -102.19 -81.99
C LEU A 15 14.31 -103.14 -81.80
N GLN A 16 14.09 -104.06 -82.75
CA GLN A 16 13.03 -105.08 -82.66
C GLN A 16 13.23 -106.07 -81.49
N ASN A 17 14.46 -106.25 -81.03
CA ASN A 17 14.82 -107.18 -79.96
C ASN A 17 14.90 -106.52 -78.58
N LEU A 18 14.54 -105.23 -78.45
CA LEU A 18 14.43 -104.58 -77.16
C LEU A 18 13.19 -105.05 -76.41
N SER A 19 13.25 -105.10 -75.08
CA SER A 19 12.08 -105.39 -74.26
C SER A 19 11.03 -104.28 -74.39
N ASP A 20 9.74 -104.63 -74.36
CA ASP A 20 8.59 -103.69 -74.34
C ASP A 20 8.47 -102.86 -73.03
N SER A 21 9.55 -102.70 -72.26
CA SER A 21 9.56 -101.83 -71.09
C SER A 21 9.46 -100.36 -71.51
N ALA A 22 8.62 -99.60 -70.82
CA ALA A 22 8.58 -98.15 -70.97
C ALA A 22 9.89 -97.53 -70.48
N GLY A 23 10.47 -96.65 -71.28
CA GLY A 23 11.68 -95.92 -70.94
C GLY A 23 12.23 -95.19 -72.16
N PHE A 24 13.37 -94.51 -71.98
CA PHE A 24 14.03 -93.83 -73.08
C PHE A 24 14.97 -94.80 -73.80
N LEU A 25 14.95 -94.79 -75.14
CA LEU A 25 15.96 -95.50 -75.92
C LEU A 25 17.31 -94.84 -75.71
N LYS A 26 18.31 -95.63 -75.32
CA LYS A 26 19.69 -95.22 -75.19
C LYS A 26 20.54 -96.03 -76.17
N LYS A 27 21.22 -95.36 -77.10
CA LYS A 27 22.20 -96.02 -77.98
C LYS A 27 23.47 -96.31 -77.16
N LEU A 28 23.84 -97.57 -77.07
CA LEU A 28 25.04 -98.03 -76.36
C LEU A 28 26.20 -98.31 -77.32
N GLY A 29 25.91 -98.45 -78.62
CA GLY A 29 26.84 -98.67 -79.72
C GLY A 29 26.09 -98.93 -81.01
N ASP A 30 26.80 -99.16 -82.12
CA ASP A 30 26.16 -99.48 -83.41
C ASP A 30 25.45 -100.83 -83.34
N GLY A 31 24.16 -100.87 -83.70
CA GLY A 31 23.33 -102.05 -83.56
C GLY A 31 23.07 -102.46 -82.11
N ASN A 32 23.33 -101.59 -81.12
CA ASN A 32 23.14 -101.89 -79.71
C ASN A 32 22.41 -100.75 -78.99
N TYR A 33 21.19 -101.04 -78.57
CA TYR A 33 20.35 -100.13 -77.81
C TYR A 33 19.93 -100.79 -76.50
N SER A 34 19.59 -99.97 -75.51
CA SER A 34 18.88 -100.42 -74.32
C SER A 34 17.76 -99.45 -74.00
N ILE A 35 16.70 -99.93 -73.37
CA ILE A 35 15.74 -99.06 -72.70
C ILE A 35 16.31 -98.68 -71.33
N ASP A 36 16.57 -97.39 -71.11
CA ASP A 36 16.87 -96.87 -69.78
C ASP A 36 15.54 -96.64 -69.04
N ASN A 37 15.22 -97.58 -68.17
CA ASN A 37 14.01 -97.61 -67.34
C ASN A 37 14.21 -96.98 -65.95
N ASN A 38 15.46 -96.71 -65.56
CA ASN A 38 15.81 -96.17 -64.25
C ASN A 38 16.05 -94.66 -64.27
N ASN A 39 16.37 -94.09 -65.44
CA ASN A 39 16.61 -92.66 -65.60
C ASN A 39 15.37 -91.92 -66.14
N TYR A 40 14.17 -92.37 -65.76
CA TYR A 40 12.98 -91.54 -65.82
C TYR A 40 13.18 -90.48 -64.74
N LEU A 41 13.37 -89.19 -65.05
CA LEU A 41 13.46 -88.13 -64.03
C LEU A 41 12.27 -88.26 -63.06
N PRO A 42 12.41 -88.89 -61.87
CA PRO A 42 11.25 -89.15 -61.04
C PRO A 42 10.89 -87.83 -60.38
N LEU A 43 9.75 -87.28 -60.77
CA LEU A 43 9.15 -86.08 -60.17
C LEU A 43 8.84 -86.28 -58.67
N SER A 44 8.93 -87.50 -58.15
CA SER A 44 8.86 -87.82 -56.72
C SER A 44 10.26 -87.77 -56.08
N GLY A 45 10.79 -86.57 -55.88
CA GLY A 45 12.05 -86.37 -55.14
C GLY A 45 13.10 -85.55 -55.87
N GLY A 46 12.89 -85.21 -57.14
CA GLY A 46 13.66 -84.16 -57.80
C GLY A 46 13.45 -82.83 -57.07
N ASN A 47 14.44 -82.40 -56.29
CA ASN A 47 14.40 -81.14 -55.54
C ASN A 47 14.54 -79.88 -56.44
N GLY A 48 14.49 -80.05 -57.77
CA GLY A 48 14.63 -78.99 -58.76
C GLY A 48 15.96 -78.23 -58.70
N SER A 49 16.93 -78.67 -57.89
CA SER A 49 18.18 -77.92 -57.62
C SER A 49 19.05 -77.72 -58.86
N GLY A 50 18.92 -78.59 -59.86
CA GLY A 50 19.60 -78.49 -61.15
C GLY A 50 18.93 -77.58 -62.19
N LEU A 51 17.70 -77.10 -61.93
CA LEU A 51 17.01 -76.17 -62.82
C LEU A 51 17.54 -74.75 -62.59
N THR A 52 18.67 -74.45 -63.22
CA THR A 52 19.23 -73.09 -63.26
C THR A 52 18.62 -72.31 -64.44
N SER A 53 18.50 -70.98 -64.33
CA SER A 53 17.95 -70.10 -65.38
C SER A 53 16.43 -70.19 -65.63
N LEU A 54 15.63 -70.66 -64.67
CA LEU A 54 14.17 -70.53 -64.73
C LEU A 54 13.78 -69.04 -64.64
N ASN A 55 13.22 -68.49 -65.72
CA ASN A 55 12.67 -67.13 -65.72
C ASN A 55 11.24 -67.16 -65.16
N ALA A 56 11.12 -67.04 -63.84
CA ALA A 56 9.86 -66.94 -63.12
C ALA A 56 9.36 -65.48 -63.01
N SER A 57 9.34 -64.75 -64.13
CA SER A 57 8.92 -63.34 -64.18
C SER A 57 7.49 -63.09 -63.69
N ASN A 58 6.65 -64.13 -63.63
CA ASN A 58 5.33 -64.11 -63.00
C ASN A 58 5.09 -65.42 -62.23
N ILE A 59 5.03 -65.36 -60.91
CA ILE A 59 4.50 -66.45 -60.07
C ILE A 59 3.04 -66.11 -59.76
N SER A 60 2.10 -66.68 -60.52
CA SER A 60 0.66 -66.43 -60.33
C SER A 60 0.03 -67.34 -59.26
N THR A 61 0.57 -68.54 -59.06
CA THR A 61 0.13 -69.54 -58.07
C THR A 61 1.32 -70.37 -57.59
N GLY A 62 1.23 -70.99 -56.40
CA GLY A 62 2.25 -71.88 -55.83
C GLY A 62 2.69 -71.48 -54.41
N THR A 63 3.42 -72.36 -53.73
CA THR A 63 3.99 -72.13 -52.39
C THR A 63 5.43 -71.68 -52.52
N LEU A 64 5.72 -70.41 -52.23
CA LEU A 64 7.09 -69.96 -52.02
C LEU A 64 7.52 -70.30 -50.60
N ASN A 65 8.60 -71.06 -50.45
CA ASN A 65 9.19 -71.29 -49.14
C ASN A 65 9.62 -69.94 -48.54
N ALA A 66 9.33 -69.69 -47.26
CA ALA A 66 9.70 -68.45 -46.58
C ALA A 66 11.19 -68.12 -46.70
N ALA A 67 12.08 -69.13 -46.76
CA ALA A 67 13.51 -68.96 -46.99
C ALA A 67 13.88 -68.39 -48.37
N ARG A 68 12.92 -68.30 -49.30
CA ARG A 68 13.08 -67.63 -50.60
C ARG A 68 12.62 -66.18 -50.57
N LEU A 69 11.96 -65.74 -49.51
CA LEU A 69 11.76 -64.34 -49.21
C LEU A 69 13.03 -63.84 -48.50
N PRO A 70 13.69 -62.81 -49.03
CA PRO A 70 14.83 -62.22 -48.35
C PRO A 70 14.43 -61.69 -46.96
N ASP A 71 15.13 -62.13 -45.91
CA ASP A 71 14.90 -61.67 -44.54
C ASP A 71 15.03 -60.14 -44.44
N SER A 72 14.21 -59.52 -43.58
CA SER A 72 14.46 -58.15 -43.14
C SER A 72 15.41 -58.17 -41.95
N ASP A 73 16.33 -57.22 -41.88
CA ASP A 73 17.20 -57.06 -40.70
C ASP A 73 16.47 -56.38 -39.52
N VAL A 74 15.15 -56.19 -39.63
CA VAL A 74 14.30 -55.62 -38.59
C VAL A 74 13.78 -56.72 -37.68
N THR A 75 14.01 -56.57 -36.37
CA THR A 75 13.42 -57.45 -35.36
C THR A 75 11.89 -57.30 -35.36
N ALA A 76 11.17 -58.41 -35.24
CA ALA A 76 9.71 -58.37 -35.11
C ALA A 76 9.29 -57.63 -33.83
N GLY A 77 8.35 -56.69 -33.94
CA GLY A 77 7.84 -55.93 -32.79
C GLY A 77 6.97 -54.74 -33.20
N THR A 78 6.48 -53.99 -32.20
CA THR A 78 5.68 -52.77 -32.40
C THR A 78 6.58 -51.54 -32.41
N TYR A 79 6.59 -50.81 -33.52
CA TYR A 79 7.32 -49.56 -33.68
C TYR A 79 6.36 -48.36 -33.61
N ASN A 80 6.89 -47.19 -33.23
CA ASN A 80 6.11 -45.94 -33.11
C ASN A 80 4.95 -46.00 -32.11
N ASN A 81 5.11 -46.76 -31.02
CA ASN A 81 4.12 -46.88 -29.94
C ASN A 81 4.22 -45.76 -28.88
N SER A 82 4.85 -44.64 -29.19
CA SER A 82 4.99 -43.49 -28.31
C SER A 82 4.35 -42.27 -28.95
N ALA A 83 3.49 -41.56 -28.20
CA ALA A 83 2.82 -40.35 -28.70
C ALA A 83 3.78 -39.18 -28.96
N THR A 84 5.03 -39.26 -28.48
CA THR A 84 6.01 -38.16 -28.53
C THR A 84 7.28 -38.51 -29.32
N GLN A 85 7.35 -39.70 -29.92
CA GLN A 85 8.52 -40.12 -30.67
C GLN A 85 8.14 -40.89 -31.93
N VAL A 86 8.93 -40.72 -32.98
CA VAL A 86 8.88 -41.54 -34.19
C VAL A 86 10.25 -42.16 -34.43
N ARG A 87 10.28 -43.33 -35.05
CA ARG A 87 11.51 -43.99 -35.50
C ARG A 87 11.58 -43.91 -37.02
N PRO A 88 12.63 -43.30 -37.59
CA PRO A 88 12.87 -43.41 -39.02
C PRO A 88 13.20 -44.86 -39.38
N PHE A 89 12.89 -45.24 -40.61
CA PHE A 89 13.22 -46.56 -41.14
C PHE A 89 13.90 -46.40 -42.50
N SER A 90 14.79 -47.34 -42.80
CA SER A 90 15.48 -47.37 -44.10
C SER A 90 14.84 -48.43 -44.99
N ILE A 91 14.65 -48.10 -46.26
CA ILE A 91 14.19 -49.03 -47.28
C ILE A 91 15.30 -49.29 -48.30
N ASP A 92 15.40 -50.52 -48.78
CA ASP A 92 16.28 -50.82 -49.92
C ASP A 92 15.60 -50.45 -51.26
N VAL A 93 16.38 -50.56 -52.34
CA VAL A 93 15.90 -50.37 -53.73
C VAL A 93 14.77 -51.32 -54.14
N LYS A 94 14.49 -52.37 -53.35
CA LYS A 94 13.39 -53.32 -53.56
C LYS A 94 12.18 -53.02 -52.65
N GLY A 95 12.21 -51.92 -51.90
CA GLY A 95 11.12 -51.49 -51.01
C GLY A 95 11.03 -52.25 -49.69
N ARG A 96 12.01 -53.10 -49.35
CA ARG A 96 12.03 -53.81 -48.05
C ARG A 96 12.59 -52.90 -46.98
N ILE A 97 12.04 -52.98 -45.76
CA ILE A 97 12.62 -52.31 -44.59
C ILE A 97 13.87 -53.06 -44.16
N THR A 98 15.00 -52.35 -44.08
CA THR A 98 16.33 -52.92 -43.76
C THR A 98 16.85 -52.49 -42.41
N SER A 99 16.27 -51.48 -41.78
CA SER A 99 16.63 -51.10 -40.42
C SER A 99 15.60 -50.16 -39.82
N ILE A 100 15.56 -50.14 -38.48
CA ILE A 100 14.84 -49.15 -37.69
C ILE A 100 15.86 -48.28 -36.96
N GLY A 101 15.74 -46.97 -37.14
CA GLY A 101 16.61 -45.99 -36.49
C GLY A 101 16.30 -45.80 -35.00
N LEU A 102 17.15 -44.97 -34.38
CA LEU A 102 16.93 -44.50 -33.02
C LEU A 102 15.64 -43.67 -32.93
N PRO A 103 14.94 -43.66 -31.78
CA PRO A 103 13.82 -42.76 -31.56
C PRO A 103 14.21 -41.31 -31.80
N VAL A 104 13.36 -40.58 -32.51
CA VAL A 104 13.44 -39.14 -32.71
C VAL A 104 12.25 -38.50 -31.99
N ASN A 105 12.52 -37.52 -31.13
CA ASN A 105 11.48 -36.81 -30.41
C ASN A 105 10.69 -35.89 -31.34
N ILE A 106 9.36 -35.96 -31.23
CA ILE A 106 8.43 -35.03 -31.87
C ILE A 106 8.54 -33.71 -31.09
N THR A 107 9.30 -32.75 -31.64
CA THR A 107 9.55 -31.44 -31.02
C THR A 107 9.11 -30.30 -31.95
N PRO A 108 7.80 -30.12 -32.18
CA PRO A 108 7.31 -29.03 -33.00
C PRO A 108 7.62 -27.69 -32.32
N PRO A 109 8.09 -26.66 -33.06
CA PRO A 109 8.17 -25.32 -32.52
C PRO A 109 6.75 -24.84 -32.21
N TRP A 110 6.61 -24.00 -31.18
CA TRP A 110 5.29 -23.49 -30.77
C TRP A 110 4.53 -22.80 -31.91
N SER A 111 5.25 -22.17 -32.84
CA SER A 111 4.68 -21.54 -34.03
C SER A 111 3.87 -22.50 -34.90
N ALA A 112 4.28 -23.78 -35.00
CA ALA A 112 3.68 -24.80 -35.85
C ALA A 112 2.36 -25.38 -35.31
N ILE A 113 1.98 -25.07 -34.06
CA ILE A 113 0.71 -25.50 -33.48
C ILE A 113 -0.42 -24.58 -33.99
N THR A 114 -1.37 -25.11 -34.76
CA THR A 114 -2.41 -24.30 -35.46
C THR A 114 -3.68 -24.04 -34.64
N GLY A 115 -3.91 -24.78 -33.55
CA GLY A 115 -5.01 -24.58 -32.62
C GLY A 115 -4.51 -24.10 -31.26
N LYS A 116 -3.90 -22.90 -31.21
CA LYS A 116 -3.45 -22.30 -29.94
C LYS A 116 -4.66 -21.75 -29.18
N PRO A 117 -4.92 -22.14 -27.92
CA PRO A 117 -5.95 -21.50 -27.12
C PRO A 117 -5.78 -19.99 -27.01
N THR A 118 -6.92 -19.30 -27.00
CA THR A 118 -7.02 -17.85 -26.94
C THR A 118 -7.39 -17.33 -25.54
N THR A 119 -7.65 -18.24 -24.59
CA THR A 119 -7.98 -17.91 -23.18
C THR A 119 -7.26 -18.85 -22.21
N LEU A 120 -7.08 -18.40 -20.96
CA LEU A 120 -6.45 -19.20 -19.90
C LEU A 120 -7.27 -20.45 -19.55
N ASN A 121 -8.60 -20.34 -19.54
CA ASN A 121 -9.50 -21.46 -19.30
C ASN A 121 -9.34 -22.56 -20.37
N GLY A 122 -9.05 -22.19 -21.62
CA GLY A 122 -8.78 -23.14 -22.70
C GLY A 122 -7.54 -24.02 -22.49
N TYR A 123 -6.66 -23.68 -21.55
CA TYR A 123 -5.50 -24.49 -21.14
C TYR A 123 -5.66 -25.16 -19.77
N GLY A 124 -6.80 -24.99 -19.10
CA GLY A 124 -6.96 -25.41 -17.71
C GLY A 124 -5.97 -24.70 -16.77
N ILE A 125 -5.45 -23.53 -17.16
CA ILE A 125 -4.58 -22.71 -16.32
C ILE A 125 -5.47 -22.05 -15.26
N THR A 126 -5.46 -22.62 -14.07
CA THR A 126 -6.29 -22.18 -12.94
C THR A 126 -5.62 -21.12 -12.07
N ASN A 127 -4.31 -20.92 -12.24
CA ASN A 127 -3.51 -19.98 -11.45
C ASN A 127 -3.07 -18.74 -12.25
N GLY A 128 -3.67 -18.49 -13.41
CA GLY A 128 -3.42 -17.31 -14.23
C GLY A 128 -4.51 -16.26 -14.02
N GLN A 129 -4.13 -14.97 -14.01
CA GLN A 129 -5.07 -13.86 -13.93
C GLN A 129 -5.79 -13.66 -15.28
N PRO A 130 -7.11 -13.85 -15.38
CA PRO A 130 -7.85 -13.64 -16.63
C PRO A 130 -7.82 -12.17 -17.07
N LEU A 131 -7.71 -11.91 -18.38
CA LEU A 131 -7.83 -10.55 -18.90
C LEU A 131 -9.26 -10.03 -18.68
N GLY A 132 -9.36 -8.87 -18.04
CA GLY A 132 -10.62 -8.16 -17.76
C GLY A 132 -10.52 -6.68 -18.11
N ASN A 133 -11.66 -5.98 -18.06
CA ASN A 133 -11.74 -4.54 -18.25
C ASN A 133 -10.92 -3.78 -17.19
N GLU A 134 -10.85 -4.27 -15.95
CA GLU A 134 -10.03 -3.65 -14.90
C GLU A 134 -8.53 -3.73 -15.20
N LEU A 135 -8.04 -4.89 -15.62
CA LEU A 135 -6.61 -5.07 -15.93
C LEU A 135 -6.20 -4.26 -17.15
N THR A 136 -7.08 -4.20 -18.17
CA THR A 136 -6.87 -3.35 -19.35
C THR A 136 -6.77 -1.88 -18.95
N ALA A 137 -7.65 -1.43 -18.04
CA ALA A 137 -7.65 -0.06 -17.56
C ALA A 137 -6.44 0.30 -16.69
N ILE A 138 -6.02 -0.61 -15.80
CA ILE A 138 -4.81 -0.42 -14.97
C ILE A 138 -3.56 -0.37 -15.86
N GLN A 139 -3.48 -1.23 -16.89
CA GLN A 139 -2.36 -1.25 -17.83
C GLN A 139 -2.28 0.02 -18.70
N ALA A 140 -3.40 0.72 -18.89
CA ALA A 140 -3.46 1.98 -19.65
C ALA A 140 -3.06 3.22 -18.83
N LEU A 141 -2.81 3.08 -17.53
CA LEU A 141 -2.39 4.21 -16.67
C LEU A 141 -0.95 4.63 -17.00
N SER A 142 -0.66 5.92 -16.85
CA SER A 142 0.72 6.42 -16.96
C SER A 142 1.61 5.86 -15.85
N ASP A 143 2.89 5.60 -16.15
CA ASP A 143 3.94 5.19 -15.19
C ASP A 143 4.38 6.32 -14.24
N THR A 144 3.41 7.06 -13.71
CA THR A 144 3.63 8.13 -12.73
C THR A 144 3.50 7.54 -11.33
N PRO A 145 4.41 7.87 -10.38
CA PRO A 145 4.25 7.49 -8.99
C PRO A 145 2.93 8.04 -8.42
N GLY A 146 2.15 7.18 -7.77
CA GLY A 146 0.84 7.55 -7.24
C GLY A 146 0.08 6.40 -6.59
N PHE A 147 -1.06 6.71 -5.97
CA PHE A 147 -2.00 5.67 -5.54
C PHE A 147 -3.01 5.37 -6.64
N LEU A 148 -3.24 4.08 -6.92
CA LEU A 148 -4.31 3.66 -7.81
C LEU A 148 -5.67 3.96 -7.17
N LYS A 149 -6.48 4.81 -7.80
CA LYS A 149 -7.83 5.15 -7.37
C LYS A 149 -8.84 4.64 -8.38
N LYS A 150 -9.66 3.66 -7.97
CA LYS A 150 -10.79 3.19 -8.77
C LYS A 150 -11.85 4.29 -8.82
N THR A 151 -12.15 4.76 -10.02
CA THR A 151 -13.12 5.84 -10.27
C THR A 151 -14.43 5.32 -10.86
N GLY A 152 -14.44 4.08 -11.33
CA GLY A 152 -15.61 3.41 -11.89
C GLY A 152 -15.35 1.94 -12.17
N ASP A 153 -16.26 1.26 -12.86
CA ASP A 153 -16.01 -0.06 -13.44
C ASP A 153 -15.03 0.06 -14.62
N GLY A 154 -14.00 -0.78 -14.66
CA GLY A 154 -12.93 -0.68 -15.67
C GLY A 154 -12.28 0.72 -15.78
N SER A 155 -12.26 1.52 -14.71
CA SER A 155 -11.74 2.89 -14.74
C SER A 155 -10.96 3.19 -13.48
N TYR A 156 -9.71 3.60 -13.69
CA TYR A 156 -8.75 3.93 -12.65
C TYR A 156 -8.08 5.25 -12.99
N SER A 157 -7.61 5.95 -11.97
CA SER A 157 -6.74 7.11 -12.09
C SER A 157 -5.59 6.98 -11.11
N ILE A 158 -4.47 7.64 -11.41
CA ILE A 158 -3.36 7.78 -10.46
C ILE A 158 -3.65 9.02 -9.62
N ASP A 159 -3.92 8.83 -8.33
CA ASP A 159 -3.97 9.92 -7.36
C ASP A 159 -2.54 10.29 -6.97
N SER A 160 -2.00 11.28 -7.67
CA SER A 160 -0.70 11.89 -7.39
C SER A 160 -0.78 13.01 -6.34
N ASN A 161 -1.97 13.48 -5.99
CA ASN A 161 -2.17 14.56 -5.03
C ASN A 161 -2.16 14.06 -3.58
N THR A 162 -2.63 12.83 -3.35
CA THR A 162 -2.56 12.14 -2.05
C THR A 162 -1.30 11.30 -1.91
N TYR A 163 -0.62 11.02 -3.02
CA TYR A 163 0.63 10.28 -3.02
C TYR A 163 1.81 11.18 -2.67
N LEU A 164 2.42 10.91 -1.52
CA LEU A 164 3.60 11.61 -1.02
C LEU A 164 4.85 10.80 -1.39
N PRO A 165 5.61 11.19 -2.42
CA PRO A 165 6.74 10.41 -2.92
C PRO A 165 7.98 10.43 -2.01
N THR A 166 7.98 11.26 -0.96
CA THR A 166 9.07 11.37 0.00
C THR A 166 8.52 11.35 1.42
N SER A 167 9.24 10.72 2.34
CA SER A 167 8.82 10.42 3.71
C SER A 167 8.66 11.65 4.63
N ASN A 168 8.37 12.83 4.12
CA ASN A 168 8.45 14.09 4.86
C ASN A 168 7.19 14.95 4.91
N GLU A 169 6.00 14.46 4.58
CA GLU A 169 4.76 15.22 4.86
C GLU A 169 3.64 14.33 5.43
N VAL A 170 3.87 13.89 6.68
CA VAL A 170 2.78 13.57 7.60
C VAL A 170 2.11 14.88 7.99
N ASN A 171 1.16 15.40 7.20
CA ASN A 171 0.33 16.53 7.61
C ASN A 171 -0.97 16.67 6.81
N LYS A 172 -1.80 15.62 6.81
CA LYS A 172 -3.22 15.77 6.45
C LYS A 172 -4.21 15.12 7.43
N TYR A 173 -3.73 14.75 8.62
CA TYR A 173 -4.60 14.47 9.75
C TYR A 173 -3.94 15.05 11.02
N ILE A 174 -4.75 15.81 11.76
CA ILE A 174 -4.43 16.62 12.93
C ILE A 174 -3.58 15.82 13.93
N SER A 175 -2.47 16.42 14.38
CA SER A 175 -1.55 15.97 15.46
C SER A 175 -0.51 14.90 15.10
N THR A 176 0.73 15.33 14.81
CA THR A 176 1.92 14.54 15.17
C THR A 176 2.76 15.28 16.21
N PHE A 177 2.78 14.73 17.42
CA PHE A 177 3.75 15.07 18.46
C PHE A 177 5.15 14.68 17.96
N ARG A 178 6.05 15.64 17.78
CA ARG A 178 7.48 15.37 17.70
C ARG A 178 8.23 16.11 18.81
N LYS A 179 8.89 15.32 19.65
CA LYS A 179 9.83 15.73 20.69
C LYS A 179 11.21 15.90 20.07
N THR A 180 11.81 17.08 20.22
CA THR A 180 13.27 17.21 20.23
C THR A 180 13.64 18.16 21.38
N GLY A 181 14.41 17.68 22.35
CA GLY A 181 14.83 18.44 23.55
C GLY A 181 14.10 18.07 24.85
N THR A 182 14.78 18.17 25.99
CA THR A 182 14.37 17.71 27.33
C THR A 182 13.33 18.57 28.06
N THR A 183 12.44 19.27 27.35
CA THR A 183 11.32 20.00 27.96
C THR A 183 10.02 19.70 27.21
N ASN A 184 9.02 19.21 27.94
CA ASN A 184 7.68 18.82 27.45
C ASN A 184 6.88 20.05 26.98
N PRO A 185 6.39 20.13 25.73
CA PRO A 185 5.39 21.12 25.38
C PRO A 185 3.98 20.54 25.59
N ALA A 186 3.17 21.21 26.40
CA ALA A 186 1.72 21.05 26.36
C ALA A 186 1.20 21.94 25.22
N ILE A 187 1.29 21.43 23.98
CA ILE A 187 0.76 22.03 22.73
C ILE A 187 1.56 23.25 22.22
N ASN A 188 2.23 23.10 21.07
CA ASN A 188 2.83 24.20 20.31
C ASN A 188 2.13 24.29 18.93
N LEU A 189 1.52 25.44 18.63
CA LEU A 189 0.92 25.75 17.33
C LEU A 189 1.68 26.97 16.77
N GLU A 190 2.76 26.69 16.05
CA GLU A 190 3.54 27.70 15.36
C GLU A 190 3.70 27.26 13.90
N ASP A 191 3.48 28.19 12.97
CA ASP A 191 3.90 28.03 11.57
C ASP A 191 5.38 28.42 11.48
N GLY A 192 6.20 27.48 11.06
CA GLY A 192 7.64 27.47 11.31
C GLY A 192 8.48 28.13 10.23
N GLU A 193 8.26 29.42 9.93
CA GLU A 193 9.33 30.25 9.35
C GLU A 193 9.33 31.64 10.02
N ILE A 194 10.53 32.15 10.35
CA ILE A 194 10.79 33.36 11.18
C ILE A 194 10.33 34.68 10.51
N THR A 195 9.42 34.62 9.55
CA THR A 195 8.75 35.79 8.97
C THR A 195 7.29 35.44 8.72
N ILE A 196 6.39 36.05 9.50
CA ILE A 196 4.95 35.78 9.46
C ILE A 196 4.42 36.09 8.05
N PRO A 197 3.85 35.12 7.31
CA PRO A 197 3.18 35.35 6.03
C PRO A 197 1.93 36.23 6.20
N ASP A 198 1.62 37.07 5.19
CA ASP A 198 0.38 37.85 5.16
C ASP A 198 -0.83 36.93 4.89
N TYR A 199 -1.64 36.68 5.92
CA TYR A 199 -2.85 35.84 5.85
C TYR A 199 -4.13 36.62 5.49
N SER A 200 -4.03 37.83 4.94
CA SER A 200 -5.18 38.66 4.54
C SER A 200 -6.12 38.02 3.51
N SER A 201 -5.74 36.90 2.87
CA SER A 201 -6.53 36.25 1.82
C SER A 201 -7.10 34.86 2.14
N PHE A 202 -6.92 34.32 3.36
CA PHE A 202 -7.51 33.03 3.73
C PHE A 202 -8.94 33.21 4.25
N ALA A 203 -9.93 33.01 3.38
CA ALA A 203 -11.34 33.20 3.70
C ALA A 203 -11.88 32.06 4.60
N ILE A 204 -12.05 32.34 5.89
CA ILE A 204 -12.87 31.51 6.80
C ILE A 204 -14.28 32.12 6.83
N ASN A 205 -15.30 31.30 6.62
CA ASN A 205 -16.71 31.68 6.72
C ASN A 205 -17.29 31.08 8.02
N PRO A 206 -17.79 31.88 8.99
CA PRO A 206 -18.11 33.31 8.89
C PRO A 206 -16.90 34.25 8.98
N PRO A 207 -16.96 35.43 8.32
CA PRO A 207 -15.84 36.36 8.23
C PRO A 207 -15.55 36.99 9.60
N LEU A 208 -14.35 36.75 10.09
CA LEU A 208 -13.78 37.44 11.25
C LEU A 208 -13.46 38.87 10.81
N THR A 209 -14.15 39.86 11.36
CA THR A 209 -13.82 41.27 11.13
C THR A 209 -12.48 41.56 11.81
N ALA A 210 -11.43 41.67 10.98
CA ALA A 210 -10.05 42.07 11.27
C ALA A 210 -9.39 41.48 12.55
N ASN A 211 -8.44 40.57 12.33
CA ASN A 211 -7.33 40.17 13.24
C ASN A 211 -7.63 39.21 14.41
N THR A 212 -7.99 37.95 14.14
CA THR A 212 -7.90 36.88 15.17
C THR A 212 -7.36 35.56 14.62
N VAL A 213 -6.26 35.08 15.21
CA VAL A 213 -5.62 33.78 14.97
C VAL A 213 -5.85 32.91 16.23
N ALA A 214 -6.58 31.80 16.05
CA ALA A 214 -6.96 30.74 17.00
C ALA A 214 -8.32 30.86 17.71
N VAL A 215 -9.14 29.80 17.56
CA VAL A 215 -10.42 29.57 18.25
C VAL A 215 -10.31 28.31 19.11
N LEU A 216 -10.46 28.43 20.44
CA LEU A 216 -10.76 27.32 21.35
C LEU A 216 -12.24 27.42 21.73
N GLY A 217 -13.12 26.74 21.00
CA GLY A 217 -14.57 26.92 21.09
C GLY A 217 -15.30 25.92 22.00
N SER A 218 -16.55 26.25 22.34
CA SER A 218 -17.69 25.39 22.00
C SER A 218 -18.84 26.25 21.45
N ALA A 219 -19.40 25.81 20.33
CA ALA A 219 -20.59 26.42 19.73
C ALA A 219 -21.83 25.87 20.44
N GLY A 220 -22.65 26.76 21.02
CA GLY A 220 -23.99 26.43 21.48
C GLY A 220 -24.08 25.84 22.90
N PHE A 221 -24.64 26.65 23.79
CA PHE A 221 -25.32 26.31 25.05
C PHE A 221 -24.59 25.42 26.08
N ALA A 222 -24.11 26.09 27.13
CA ALA A 222 -24.24 25.76 28.56
C ALA A 222 -22.92 25.68 29.36
N ILE A 223 -21.79 25.27 28.78
CA ILE A 223 -20.48 25.28 29.49
C ILE A 223 -19.36 25.14 28.45
N GLY A 224 -18.94 26.27 27.88
CA GLY A 224 -17.76 26.35 27.02
C GLY A 224 -16.66 27.09 27.76
N GLY A 225 -15.64 26.37 28.23
CA GLY A 225 -14.45 26.95 28.83
C GLY A 225 -13.20 26.23 28.32
N CYS A 226 -12.20 26.98 27.88
CA CYS A 226 -10.86 26.45 27.71
C CYS A 226 -10.20 26.36 29.09
N SER A 227 -9.92 25.14 29.55
CA SER A 227 -9.19 24.94 30.81
C SER A 227 -7.70 24.79 30.52
N LEU A 228 -6.92 25.83 30.84
CA LEU A 228 -5.47 25.80 30.76
C LEU A 228 -4.93 25.42 32.15
N ASN A 229 -4.75 24.12 32.38
CA ASN A 229 -4.28 23.61 33.68
C ASN A 229 -2.76 23.58 33.73
N GLY A 230 -2.20 24.36 34.65
CA GLY A 230 -0.78 24.32 35.01
C GLY A 230 -0.56 23.53 36.28
N PHE A 231 0.33 22.54 36.26
CA PHE A 231 0.76 21.82 37.47
C PHE A 231 2.28 21.92 37.59
N SER A 232 2.77 22.29 38.78
CA SER A 232 4.20 22.27 39.11
C SER A 232 4.40 21.59 40.46
N ASN A 233 5.51 20.85 40.59
CA ASN A 233 5.93 20.18 41.83
C ASN A 233 7.21 20.80 42.44
N ASN A 234 7.65 21.95 41.95
CA ASN A 234 8.86 22.64 42.42
C ASN A 234 8.53 23.99 43.06
N LEU A 235 9.40 24.44 43.98
CA LEU A 235 9.19 25.66 44.79
C LEU A 235 9.28 26.98 44.00
N SER A 236 9.60 26.97 42.69
CA SER A 236 9.89 28.19 41.91
C SER A 236 9.51 28.08 40.44
N GLU A 237 8.33 27.56 40.16
CA GLU A 237 7.83 27.38 38.80
C GLU A 237 6.46 28.05 38.61
N ILE A 238 6.24 28.54 37.39
CA ILE A 238 4.99 29.18 36.99
C ILE A 238 4.10 28.10 36.36
N ALA A 239 2.96 27.83 36.99
CA ALA A 239 1.99 26.86 36.49
C ALA A 239 1.37 27.30 35.15
N LEU A 240 1.07 28.60 34.99
CA LEU A 240 0.47 29.16 33.79
C LEU A 240 0.97 30.60 33.58
N ALA A 241 1.47 30.91 32.37
CA ALA A 241 1.91 32.25 32.00
C ALA A 241 1.22 32.71 30.71
N LEU A 242 0.69 33.94 30.72
CA LEU A 242 0.21 34.64 29.52
C LEU A 242 1.15 35.84 29.31
N SER A 243 2.02 35.78 28.31
CA SER A 243 3.04 36.80 28.05
C SER A 243 2.83 37.41 26.66
N GLY A 244 2.85 38.74 26.59
CA GLY A 244 2.85 39.47 25.33
C GLY A 244 4.09 40.36 25.22
N TYR A 245 4.66 40.46 24.02
CA TYR A 245 5.79 41.34 23.72
C TYR A 245 5.45 42.33 22.61
N SER A 246 5.83 43.60 22.79
CA SER A 246 5.79 44.62 21.74
C SER A 246 7.23 44.98 21.38
N GLY A 247 7.59 44.90 20.10
CA GLY A 247 8.90 45.31 19.60
C GLY A 247 9.09 46.83 19.52
N LYS A 248 8.10 47.63 19.92
CA LYS A 248 8.18 49.09 19.90
C LYS A 248 8.86 49.60 21.17
N THR A 249 9.84 50.48 21.01
CA THR A 249 10.59 51.09 22.11
C THR A 249 9.86 52.26 22.78
N THR A 250 8.71 52.68 22.25
CA THR A 250 7.85 53.73 22.78
C THR A 250 6.50 53.17 23.18
N ALA A 251 5.93 53.71 24.27
CA ALA A 251 4.65 53.28 24.80
C ALA A 251 3.54 53.41 23.74
N THR A 252 2.78 52.33 23.54
CA THR A 252 1.62 52.30 22.64
C THR A 252 0.34 52.55 23.42
N GLU A 253 -0.64 53.18 22.78
CA GLU A 253 -2.02 53.25 23.31
C GLU A 253 -2.70 51.86 23.35
N ASN A 254 -2.20 50.91 22.56
CA ASN A 254 -2.71 49.55 22.51
C ASN A 254 -1.97 48.62 23.47
N ALA A 255 -2.72 47.79 24.20
CA ALA A 255 -2.17 46.76 25.07
C ALA A 255 -1.63 45.57 24.26
N VAL A 256 -0.56 44.97 24.76
CA VAL A 256 0.09 43.80 24.15
C VAL A 256 -0.66 42.50 24.49
N VAL A 257 -1.34 42.48 25.63
CA VAL A 257 -2.27 41.43 26.04
C VAL A 257 -3.58 42.11 26.42
N ILE A 258 -4.69 41.63 25.85
CA ILE A 258 -6.03 42.16 26.10
C ILE A 258 -6.89 41.06 26.72
N PHE A 259 -7.49 41.36 27.87
CA PHE A 259 -8.58 40.57 28.41
C PHE A 259 -9.87 41.36 28.23
N ASN A 260 -10.77 40.89 27.36
CA ASN A 260 -12.06 41.52 27.12
C ASN A 260 -13.19 40.65 27.69
N ALA A 261 -14.04 41.24 28.53
CA ALA A 261 -15.22 40.59 29.07
C ALA A 261 -16.46 41.39 28.66
N ALA A 262 -17.38 40.72 27.96
CA ALA A 262 -18.62 41.31 27.49
C ALA A 262 -19.75 40.26 27.49
N LYS A 263 -20.99 40.74 27.57
CA LYS A 263 -22.17 39.90 27.34
C LYS A 263 -22.40 39.76 25.85
N HIS A 264 -22.85 38.59 25.42
CA HIS A 264 -23.39 38.42 24.08
C HIS A 264 -24.80 39.02 24.00
N SER A 265 -25.13 39.72 22.91
CA SER A 265 -26.45 40.33 22.70
C SER A 265 -27.09 39.83 21.40
N GLY A 266 -27.45 38.55 21.39
CA GLY A 266 -28.01 37.90 20.19
C GLY A 266 -26.97 37.68 19.09
N THR A 267 -27.40 37.33 17.88
CA THR A 267 -26.68 36.48 16.92
C THR A 267 -25.22 36.82 16.58
N THR A 268 -24.75 38.07 16.71
CA THR A 268 -23.34 38.45 16.45
C THR A 268 -22.75 39.57 17.31
N ASN A 269 -23.48 40.14 18.29
CA ASN A 269 -23.06 41.36 18.98
C ASN A 269 -22.61 41.14 20.43
N THR A 270 -21.82 42.09 20.95
CA THR A 270 -21.41 42.17 22.36
C THR A 270 -21.93 43.44 23.02
N VAL A 271 -22.35 43.35 24.28
CA VAL A 271 -22.79 44.47 25.12
C VAL A 271 -21.97 44.50 26.40
N ALA A 272 -21.76 45.70 26.96
CA ALA A 272 -21.05 45.90 28.21
C ALA A 272 -21.69 45.10 29.37
N LEU A 273 -20.84 44.75 30.33
CA LEU A 273 -21.27 44.16 31.59
C LEU A 273 -22.01 45.20 32.44
N ALA A 274 -23.07 44.79 33.13
CA ALA A 274 -23.73 45.57 34.16
C ALA A 274 -22.85 45.70 35.40
N SER A 275 -23.18 46.64 36.29
CA SER A 275 -22.33 46.97 37.46
C SER A 275 -22.08 45.79 38.39
N ASN A 276 -23.01 44.83 38.47
CA ASN A 276 -22.94 43.65 39.32
C ASN A 276 -22.44 42.39 38.60
N ASP A 277 -22.24 42.44 37.29
CA ASP A 277 -21.66 41.33 36.56
C ASP A 277 -20.16 41.21 36.89
N ILE A 278 -19.65 39.99 36.85
CA ILE A 278 -18.24 39.70 37.10
C ILE A 278 -17.51 39.71 35.76
N ALA A 279 -16.54 40.60 35.62
CA ALA A 279 -15.64 40.63 34.47
C ALA A 279 -14.52 39.61 34.62
N PHE A 280 -13.86 39.63 35.78
CA PHE A 280 -12.75 38.74 36.11
C PHE A 280 -12.80 38.35 37.59
N ASP A 281 -12.53 37.08 37.91
CA ASP A 281 -12.46 36.58 39.28
C ASP A 281 -11.24 35.68 39.44
N PHE A 282 -10.41 36.00 40.44
CA PHE A 282 -9.36 35.14 40.94
C PHE A 282 -9.83 34.57 42.27
N SER A 283 -10.07 33.26 42.32
CA SER A 283 -10.57 32.59 43.51
C SER A 283 -9.70 31.39 43.91
N ASN A 284 -9.70 31.13 45.21
CA ASN A 284 -9.17 29.90 45.80
C ASN A 284 -10.34 29.10 46.35
N ASN A 285 -10.65 27.97 45.69
CA ASN A 285 -11.73 27.06 46.09
C ASN A 285 -13.03 27.84 46.41
N PHE A 286 -13.52 28.62 45.43
CA PHE A 286 -14.70 29.49 45.51
C PHE A 286 -14.58 30.74 46.40
N THR A 287 -13.46 30.95 47.10
CA THR A 287 -13.21 32.18 47.84
C THR A 287 -12.55 33.21 46.93
N THR A 288 -13.21 34.33 46.65
CA THR A 288 -12.63 35.42 45.87
C THR A 288 -11.44 36.04 46.59
N ILE A 289 -10.29 36.06 45.90
CA ILE A 289 -9.11 36.80 46.32
C ILE A 289 -9.16 38.20 45.73
N VAL A 290 -9.33 38.30 44.41
CA VAL A 290 -9.51 39.57 43.67
C VAL A 290 -10.61 39.41 42.63
N ARG A 291 -11.55 40.35 42.57
CA ARG A 291 -12.60 40.39 41.55
C ARG A 291 -12.69 41.77 40.93
N ILE A 292 -12.90 41.80 39.61
CA ILE A 292 -13.25 43.00 38.85
C ILE A 292 -14.69 42.85 38.38
N SER A 293 -15.54 43.81 38.74
CA SER A 293 -16.94 43.86 38.29
C SER A 293 -17.10 44.71 37.01
N GLY A 294 -18.25 44.62 36.35
CA GLY A 294 -18.53 45.30 35.08
C GLY A 294 -18.44 46.83 35.13
N ASN A 295 -18.58 47.45 36.31
CA ASN A 295 -18.35 48.88 36.52
C ASN A 295 -16.89 49.25 36.81
N GLY A 296 -15.95 48.30 36.71
CA GLY A 296 -14.53 48.51 36.99
C GLY A 296 -14.14 48.44 38.47
N ASN A 297 -15.08 48.15 39.38
CA ASN A 297 -14.76 48.00 40.80
C ASN A 297 -13.82 46.81 41.01
N ILE A 298 -12.71 47.05 41.71
CA ILE A 298 -11.77 46.01 42.14
C ILE A 298 -12.05 45.69 43.61
N ASN A 299 -12.50 44.47 43.88
CA ASN A 299 -12.67 43.96 45.23
C ASN A 299 -11.52 43.01 45.57
N ALA A 300 -10.72 43.37 46.59
CA ALA A 300 -9.65 42.53 47.12
C ALA A 300 -9.99 42.10 48.56
N SER A 301 -10.10 40.80 48.80
CA SER A 301 -10.51 40.26 50.11
C SER A 301 -9.39 40.26 51.16
N GLY A 302 -8.19 40.73 50.82
CA GLY A 302 -7.00 40.72 51.66
C GLY A 302 -6.24 42.05 51.68
N ARG A 303 -5.04 42.05 52.27
CA ARG A 303 -4.15 43.22 52.31
C ARG A 303 -3.65 43.58 50.91
N VAL A 304 -3.76 44.85 50.53
CA VAL A 304 -3.16 45.43 49.32
C VAL A 304 -1.98 46.31 49.72
N ALA A 305 -0.80 46.01 49.21
CA ALA A 305 0.42 46.79 49.46
C ALA A 305 0.84 47.54 48.19
N SER A 306 1.28 48.79 48.34
CA SER A 306 1.83 49.60 47.26
C SER A 306 3.18 50.19 47.69
N SER A 307 4.13 50.30 46.75
CA SER A 307 5.46 50.88 47.02
C SER A 307 5.45 52.41 47.00
N SER A 308 4.51 53.02 46.27
CA SER A 308 4.47 54.47 46.00
C SER A 308 3.21 55.17 46.51
N GLY A 309 2.24 54.44 47.08
CA GLY A 309 0.98 54.97 47.58
C GLY A 309 -0.25 54.60 46.75
N PHE A 310 -1.38 55.24 47.02
CA PHE A 310 -2.64 55.05 46.30
C PHE A 310 -3.11 56.36 45.67
N SER A 311 -3.64 56.28 44.45
CA SER A 311 -4.11 57.43 43.66
C SER A 311 -5.55 57.24 43.19
N VAL A 312 -6.26 58.35 42.98
CA VAL A 312 -7.58 58.39 42.33
C VAL A 312 -7.45 59.30 41.11
N GLY A 313 -7.63 58.74 39.92
CA GLY A 313 -7.23 59.40 38.68
C GLY A 313 -5.73 59.71 38.71
N SER A 314 -5.37 60.95 38.36
CA SER A 314 -3.97 61.40 38.37
C SER A 314 -3.49 61.93 39.73
N ASN A 315 -4.34 61.96 40.76
CA ASN A 315 -4.02 62.55 42.05
C ASN A 315 -3.73 61.47 43.11
N GLN A 316 -2.58 61.56 43.77
CA GLN A 316 -2.27 60.71 44.92
C GLN A 316 -3.14 61.07 46.13
N VAL A 317 -3.79 60.07 46.73
CA VAL A 317 -4.67 60.22 47.91
C VAL A 317 -4.08 59.65 49.19
N VAL A 318 -3.17 58.67 49.09
CA VAL A 318 -2.45 58.10 50.23
C VAL A 318 -0.97 57.92 49.88
N SER A 319 -0.09 58.42 50.74
CA SER A 319 1.37 58.26 50.65
C SER A 319 1.88 57.18 51.62
N ALA A 320 3.21 57.02 51.68
CA ALA A 320 3.83 56.34 52.81
C ALA A 320 3.40 56.98 54.14
N ARG A 321 3.37 56.15 55.21
CA ARG A 321 3.07 56.60 56.57
C ARG A 321 3.97 57.78 56.95
N ARG A 322 3.39 58.85 57.51
CA ARG A 322 4.17 59.97 58.06
C ARG A 322 4.59 59.67 59.50
N THR A 323 5.90 59.55 59.73
CA THR A 323 6.48 59.26 61.05
C THR A 323 6.71 60.53 61.87
N GLY A 324 7.10 60.41 63.15
CA GLY A 324 7.37 61.52 64.06
C GLY A 324 6.17 61.99 64.91
N TRP A 325 5.06 61.24 64.91
CA TRP A 325 3.88 61.53 65.74
C TRP A 325 3.89 60.68 67.01
N ALA A 326 3.90 61.32 68.19
CA ALA A 326 3.67 60.65 69.47
C ALA A 326 2.17 60.53 69.77
N ALA A 327 1.77 59.43 70.42
CA ALA A 327 0.37 59.20 70.80
C ALA A 327 -0.10 60.19 71.89
N PRO A 328 -1.17 60.97 71.66
CA PRO A 328 -1.69 61.88 72.68
C PRO A 328 -2.31 61.11 73.85
N THR A 329 -2.12 61.61 75.08
CA THR A 329 -2.71 61.05 76.31
C THR A 329 -4.06 61.70 76.65
N GLY A 330 -4.84 61.06 77.53
CA GLY A 330 -6.14 61.59 78.00
C GLY A 330 -7.35 60.97 77.29
N THR A 331 -8.54 61.51 77.53
CA THR A 331 -9.81 60.98 77.01
C THR A 331 -9.98 61.32 75.52
N ALA A 332 -10.34 60.33 74.71
CA ALA A 332 -10.74 60.53 73.32
C ALA A 332 -12.27 60.42 73.20
N THR A 333 -12.91 61.40 72.57
CA THR A 333 -14.38 61.40 72.40
C THR A 333 -14.77 61.54 70.94
N ARG A 334 -15.57 60.58 70.43
CA ARG A 334 -16.18 60.61 69.09
C ARG A 334 -17.64 61.03 69.21
N THR A 335 -17.88 62.30 69.48
CA THR A 335 -19.23 62.88 69.59
C THR A 335 -19.29 64.22 68.85
N THR A 336 -20.51 64.71 68.63
CA THR A 336 -20.74 66.00 67.99
C THR A 336 -20.14 67.16 68.81
N PHE A 337 -19.89 68.29 68.14
CA PHE A 337 -19.54 69.55 68.80
C PHE A 337 -20.09 70.72 67.98
N ALA A 338 -20.42 71.82 68.65
CA ALA A 338 -20.78 73.07 67.98
C ALA A 338 -19.51 73.93 67.86
N PRO A 339 -19.04 74.28 66.64
CA PRO A 339 -17.81 75.03 66.46
C PRO A 339 -17.78 76.38 67.18
N ALA A 340 -18.95 77.00 67.37
CA ALA A 340 -19.08 78.29 68.04
C ALA A 340 -18.96 78.23 69.56
N THR A 341 -19.15 77.07 70.20
CA THR A 341 -19.25 76.95 71.67
C THR A 341 -18.38 75.85 72.26
N VAL A 342 -17.65 75.10 71.43
CA VAL A 342 -16.73 74.06 71.91
C VAL A 342 -15.62 74.67 72.76
N THR A 343 -15.36 74.08 73.93
CA THR A 343 -14.23 74.49 74.77
C THR A 343 -12.93 73.85 74.28
N LEU A 344 -11.78 74.44 74.63
CA LEU A 344 -10.47 73.88 74.26
C LEU A 344 -10.26 72.42 74.75
N PRO A 345 -10.63 72.04 75.99
CA PRO A 345 -10.53 70.64 76.42
C PRO A 345 -11.40 69.71 75.57
N GLN A 346 -12.64 70.11 75.28
CA GLN A 346 -13.52 69.32 74.43
C GLN A 346 -12.93 69.18 73.03
N LEU A 347 -12.41 70.25 72.43
CA LEU A 347 -11.76 70.19 71.12
C LEU A 347 -10.54 69.26 71.13
N ALA A 348 -9.70 69.33 72.18
CA ALA A 348 -8.54 68.46 72.35
C ALA A 348 -8.93 66.97 72.42
N GLU A 349 -10.02 66.62 73.11
CA GLU A 349 -10.55 65.25 73.14
C GLU A 349 -10.96 64.74 71.74
N ARG A 350 -11.46 65.62 70.86
CA ARG A 350 -11.85 65.26 69.47
C ARG A 350 -10.64 65.18 68.55
N VAL A 351 -9.68 66.10 68.69
CA VAL A 351 -8.41 66.07 67.94
C VAL A 351 -7.62 64.82 68.30
N LYS A 352 -7.57 64.44 69.58
CA LYS A 352 -6.99 63.16 69.99
C LYS A 352 -7.67 61.99 69.29
N ALA A 353 -9.01 61.93 69.28
CA ALA A 353 -9.74 60.85 68.63
C ALA A 353 -9.39 60.73 67.14
N LEU A 354 -9.25 61.86 66.43
CA LEU A 354 -8.81 61.89 65.03
C LEU A 354 -7.38 61.38 64.84
N ILE A 355 -6.44 61.79 65.71
CA ILE A 355 -5.04 61.33 65.66
C ILE A 355 -4.98 59.81 65.92
N ASP A 356 -5.76 59.30 66.89
CA ASP A 356 -5.85 57.87 67.17
C ASP A 356 -6.37 57.10 65.94
N ASP A 357 -7.41 57.60 65.27
CA ASP A 357 -7.98 56.98 64.07
C ASP A 357 -6.98 56.97 62.90
N LEU A 358 -6.27 58.07 62.64
CA LEU A 358 -5.24 58.15 61.60
C LEU A 358 -4.03 57.23 61.90
N THR A 359 -3.67 57.09 63.18
CA THR A 359 -2.61 56.17 63.62
C THR A 359 -3.04 54.71 63.44
N ALA A 360 -4.30 54.39 63.76
CA ALA A 360 -4.89 53.07 63.58
C ALA A 360 -5.03 52.68 62.10
N HIS A 361 -5.43 53.61 61.23
CA HIS A 361 -5.41 53.41 59.77
C HIS A 361 -3.99 53.31 59.20
N GLY A 362 -2.99 53.74 59.96
CA GLY A 362 -1.58 53.66 59.58
C GLY A 362 -1.08 54.79 58.70
N LEU A 363 -1.81 55.91 58.62
CA LEU A 363 -1.43 57.10 57.86
C LEU A 363 -0.34 57.91 58.57
N ILE A 364 -0.34 57.88 59.91
CA ILE A 364 0.68 58.52 60.77
C ILE A 364 1.21 57.54 61.84
N GLY A 365 2.33 57.85 62.48
CA GLY A 365 2.88 57.05 63.58
C GLY A 365 4.21 57.59 64.11
N ALA A 366 4.79 56.87 65.06
CA ALA A 366 6.10 57.17 65.63
C ALA A 366 7.21 57.03 64.58
#